data_AF-A0A956LJZ2-F1
#
_entry.id   AF-A0A956LJZ2-F1
#
_cell.length_a   1.000
_cell.length_b   1.000
_cell.length_c   1.000
_cell.angle_alpha   90.00
_cell.angle_beta   90.00
_cell.angle_gamma   90.00
#
_symmetry.space_group_name_H-M   'P 1'
#
loop_
_entity.id
_entity.type
_entity.pdbx_description
1 polymer ?
#
loop_
_entity_poly.entity_id
_entity_poly.type
_entity_poly.pdbx_seq_one_letter_code
_entity_poly.pdbx_strand_id
1 'polypeptide(L)'
;MCALVLAACGDSDTDTTAGSDSDGSESTNGTTAGGCADEDPTSAPLDESACQADANDYMPTVNGSADDVWPACENDDGTYHPFEQPSAAARTEAFEEIMVIFNAGLTPTDFTAARDQYSLPQGLESRLSRREDVHYPNIPESEQDAGVEFDKQCTVLELREQYPDRCAGPMKIQPIINQAFDDGQNGVGDPMVNAAKVEGAITWFLYLSVIKEATFSCPPADYSGDCDAAW
;
A
#
# COMPACT_ATOMS: atom_id res chain seq x y z
N MET A 1 42.37 7.13 2.13
CA MET A 1 41.47 8.27 1.82
C MET A 1 41.30 8.32 0.32
N CYS A 2 40.13 7.88 -0.18
CA CYS A 2 39.76 7.97 -1.59
C CYS A 2 38.56 8.92 -1.68
N ALA A 3 38.71 9.99 -2.47
CA ALA A 3 37.72 11.05 -2.62
C ALA A 3 36.70 10.68 -3.70
N LEU A 4 35.42 10.89 -3.37
CA LEU A 4 34.27 10.79 -4.26
C LEU A 4 34.14 12.11 -5.04
N VAL A 5 34.04 12.07 -6.37
CA VAL A 5 33.77 13.25 -7.21
C VAL A 5 32.31 13.19 -7.65
N LEU A 6 31.48 14.09 -7.10
CA LEU A 6 30.17 14.44 -7.66
C LEU A 6 30.38 15.44 -8.80
N ALA A 7 29.90 15.13 -9.99
CA ALA A 7 29.73 16.10 -11.06
C ALA A 7 28.29 16.62 -11.04
N ALA A 8 28.13 17.88 -10.65
CA ALA A 8 26.93 18.67 -10.84
C ALA A 8 27.06 19.44 -12.15
N CYS A 9 25.99 19.50 -12.94
CA CYS A 9 25.82 20.50 -14.00
C CYS A 9 24.58 21.35 -13.69
N GLY A 10 24.80 22.55 -13.14
CA GLY A 10 24.04 23.74 -13.55
C GLY A 10 24.58 24.22 -14.91
N ASP A 11 23.95 25.14 -15.65
CA ASP A 11 23.30 26.35 -15.17
C ASP A 11 22.48 27.03 -16.32
N SER A 12 21.58 27.92 -15.89
CA SER A 12 21.10 29.19 -16.49
C SER A 12 20.60 29.32 -17.94
N ASP A 13 19.35 29.80 -18.12
CA ASP A 13 19.14 31.20 -18.52
C ASP A 13 17.66 31.65 -18.42
N THR A 14 17.50 32.88 -17.94
CA THR A 14 16.28 33.68 -17.70
C THR A 14 15.77 34.37 -18.97
N ASP A 15 14.45 34.50 -19.17
CA ASP A 15 13.81 35.83 -19.37
C ASP A 15 12.27 35.82 -19.36
N THR A 16 11.72 36.92 -18.88
CA THR A 16 10.29 37.25 -18.70
C THR A 16 9.73 38.11 -19.85
N THR A 17 8.47 37.94 -20.26
CA THR A 17 7.54 39.05 -20.62
C THR A 17 6.08 38.59 -20.74
N ALA A 18 5.17 39.52 -20.48
CA ALA A 18 3.73 39.36 -20.28
C ALA A 18 2.88 39.68 -21.53
N GLY A 19 1.67 39.10 -21.58
CA GLY A 19 0.41 39.76 -22.01
C GLY A 19 -0.05 39.63 -23.47
N SER A 20 -1.21 38.99 -23.68
CA SER A 20 -2.45 39.58 -24.24
C SER A 20 -3.33 38.59 -25.01
N ASP A 21 -4.62 38.55 -24.65
CA ASP A 21 -5.73 37.88 -25.34
C ASP A 21 -6.00 38.44 -26.75
N SER A 22 -6.49 37.60 -27.66
CA SER A 22 -7.35 38.00 -28.78
C SER A 22 -8.13 36.80 -29.35
N ASP A 23 -9.44 37.00 -29.46
CA ASP A 23 -10.48 36.09 -29.95
C ASP A 23 -10.69 36.28 -31.47
N GLY A 24 -11.02 35.19 -32.19
CA GLY A 24 -11.87 35.23 -33.41
C GLY A 24 -11.27 35.12 -34.82
N SER A 25 -11.69 34.03 -35.50
CA SER A 25 -12.11 33.91 -36.91
C SER A 25 -11.26 33.07 -37.89
N GLU A 26 -11.98 32.12 -38.52
CA GLU A 26 -11.60 31.11 -39.51
C GLU A 26 -11.08 31.67 -40.84
N SER A 27 -10.15 30.95 -41.51
CA SER A 27 -10.38 30.36 -42.85
C SER A 27 -9.11 29.73 -43.45
N THR A 28 -9.18 28.40 -43.65
CA THR A 28 -8.57 27.55 -44.70
C THR A 28 -7.17 27.87 -45.25
N ASN A 29 -6.19 26.97 -45.06
CA ASN A 29 -5.92 25.83 -45.96
C ASN A 29 -4.60 25.13 -45.55
N GLY A 30 -4.59 23.79 -45.51
CA GLY A 30 -3.36 23.01 -45.74
C GLY A 30 -2.77 22.24 -44.57
N THR A 31 -3.21 20.98 -44.46
CA THR A 31 -2.34 19.81 -44.27
C THR A 31 -1.86 19.47 -42.84
N THR A 32 -2.31 18.29 -42.41
CA THR A 32 -1.73 17.33 -41.44
C THR A 32 -1.70 17.69 -39.95
N ALA A 33 -2.65 17.08 -39.23
CA ALA A 33 -2.47 16.32 -37.98
C ALA A 33 -1.44 16.85 -36.96
N GLY A 34 -1.90 17.71 -36.04
CA GLY A 34 -1.26 17.89 -34.74
C GLY A 34 -1.65 16.73 -33.80
N GLY A 35 -1.19 15.53 -34.10
CA GLY A 35 -1.06 14.50 -33.08
C GLY A 35 0.13 14.86 -32.22
N CYS A 36 0.05 14.66 -30.90
CA CYS A 36 1.24 14.54 -30.08
C CYS A 36 2.05 13.38 -30.68
N ALA A 37 3.04 13.69 -31.50
CA ALA A 37 4.00 12.69 -31.92
C ALA A 37 4.76 12.34 -30.65
N ASP A 38 4.51 11.13 -30.14
CA ASP A 38 5.52 10.42 -29.37
C ASP A 38 6.74 10.31 -30.28
N GLU A 39 7.60 11.33 -30.24
CA GLU A 39 8.99 11.20 -30.65
C GLU A 39 9.66 10.35 -29.55
N ASP A 40 9.19 9.10 -29.38
CA ASP A 40 10.01 8.06 -28.82
C ASP A 40 11.12 7.89 -29.86
N PRO A 41 12.36 8.34 -29.59
CA PRO A 41 13.43 8.08 -30.53
C PRO A 41 13.46 6.57 -30.64
N THR A 42 13.09 6.01 -31.79
CA THR A 42 13.19 4.58 -32.04
C THR A 42 14.67 4.24 -31.95
N SER A 43 15.12 3.95 -30.72
CA SER A 43 16.46 3.47 -30.45
C SER A 43 16.57 2.19 -31.25
N ALA A 44 17.66 2.06 -32.00
CA ALA A 44 17.96 0.80 -32.64
C ALA A 44 17.81 -0.31 -31.57
N PRO A 45 17.16 -1.44 -31.90
CA PRO A 45 17.01 -2.53 -30.93
C PRO A 45 18.38 -2.84 -30.36
N LEU A 46 18.46 -2.92 -29.02
CA LEU A 46 19.71 -3.25 -28.35
C LEU A 46 20.22 -4.56 -28.95
N ASP A 47 21.47 -4.55 -29.41
CA ASP A 47 22.10 -5.76 -29.90
C ASP A 47 22.47 -6.65 -28.72
N GLU A 48 21.52 -7.49 -28.32
CA GLU A 48 21.67 -8.46 -27.24
C GLU A 48 22.40 -9.73 -27.68
N SER A 49 22.92 -9.80 -28.92
CA SER A 49 23.62 -11.00 -29.40
C SER A 49 24.89 -11.33 -28.62
N ALA A 50 25.44 -10.34 -27.89
CA ALA A 50 26.57 -10.49 -26.98
C ALA A 50 26.15 -10.62 -25.50
N CYS A 51 24.85 -10.48 -25.18
CA CYS A 51 24.34 -10.66 -23.83
C CYS A 51 24.33 -12.15 -23.50
N GLN A 52 25.29 -12.55 -22.69
CA GLN A 52 25.34 -13.85 -22.05
C GLN A 52 25.31 -13.63 -20.54
N ALA A 53 24.74 -14.59 -19.83
CA ALA A 53 24.83 -14.62 -18.38
C ALA A 53 26.31 -14.57 -17.95
N ASP A 54 26.60 -13.79 -16.90
CA ASP A 54 27.91 -13.79 -16.28
C ASP A 54 28.19 -15.18 -15.69
N ALA A 55 29.47 -15.52 -15.53
CA ALA A 55 29.87 -16.79 -14.91
C ALA A 55 29.37 -16.94 -13.46
N ASN A 56 28.96 -15.85 -12.82
CA ASN A 56 28.39 -15.84 -11.47
C ASN A 56 26.87 -15.60 -11.46
N ASP A 57 26.19 -15.56 -12.60
CA ASP A 57 24.74 -15.44 -12.61
C ASP A 57 24.09 -16.77 -12.18
N TYR A 58 22.97 -16.66 -11.47
CA TYR A 58 22.16 -17.83 -11.14
C TYR A 58 21.33 -18.25 -12.36
N MET A 59 21.56 -19.45 -12.88
CA MET A 59 20.99 -19.97 -14.12
C MET A 59 20.21 -21.28 -13.88
N PRO A 60 19.08 -21.23 -13.15
CA PRO A 60 18.36 -22.45 -12.74
C PRO A 60 17.80 -23.27 -13.90
N THR A 61 17.60 -22.65 -15.06
CA THR A 61 17.09 -23.31 -16.27
C THR A 61 18.18 -23.96 -17.12
N VAL A 62 19.46 -23.67 -16.86
CA VAL A 62 20.60 -24.27 -17.57
C VAL A 62 21.19 -25.37 -16.70
N ASN A 63 21.10 -26.61 -17.19
CA ASN A 63 21.59 -27.80 -16.50
C ASN A 63 21.14 -27.92 -15.01
N GLY A 64 20.00 -27.34 -14.66
CA GLY A 64 19.47 -27.34 -13.29
C GLY A 64 20.36 -26.62 -12.26
N SER A 65 21.09 -25.57 -12.65
CA SER A 65 22.08 -24.87 -11.82
C SER A 65 23.31 -25.72 -11.44
N ALA A 66 23.52 -26.89 -12.06
CA ALA A 66 24.61 -27.80 -11.68
C ALA A 66 26.01 -27.21 -11.91
N ASP A 67 26.12 -26.22 -12.79
CA ASP A 67 27.35 -25.52 -13.15
C ASP A 67 27.45 -24.12 -12.51
N ASP A 68 26.46 -23.72 -11.70
CA ASP A 68 26.42 -22.41 -11.06
C ASP A 68 27.39 -22.36 -9.86
N VAL A 69 27.93 -21.17 -9.59
CA VAL A 69 28.78 -20.92 -8.41
C VAL A 69 27.98 -20.82 -7.11
N TRP A 70 26.65 -20.74 -7.21
CA TRP A 70 25.75 -20.61 -6.08
C TRP A 70 25.53 -21.98 -5.42
N PRO A 71 25.49 -22.05 -4.08
CA PRO A 71 25.08 -23.27 -3.40
C PRO A 71 23.74 -23.76 -3.94
N ALA A 72 23.53 -25.08 -3.93
CA ALA A 72 22.20 -25.62 -4.18
C ALA A 72 21.20 -24.88 -3.28
N CYS A 73 20.08 -24.44 -3.87
CA CYS A 73 18.98 -23.91 -3.09
C CYS A 73 18.39 -25.07 -2.27
N GLU A 74 19.01 -25.34 -1.14
CA GLU A 74 18.55 -26.30 -0.16
C GLU A 74 17.45 -25.60 0.64
N ASN A 75 16.20 -26.01 0.44
CA ASN A 75 15.17 -25.72 1.43
C ASN A 75 15.65 -26.32 2.77
N ASP A 76 15.46 -25.63 3.89
CA ASP A 76 16.03 -25.98 5.21
C ASP A 76 15.76 -27.44 5.66
N ASP A 77 14.79 -28.12 5.05
CA ASP A 77 14.45 -29.53 5.32
C ASP A 77 14.35 -30.43 4.07
N GLY A 78 14.83 -29.98 2.92
CA GLY A 78 14.85 -30.75 1.66
C GLY A 78 13.47 -31.02 1.05
N THR A 79 12.41 -30.35 1.53
CA THR A 79 11.04 -30.46 1.00
C THR A 79 10.54 -29.10 0.55
N TYR A 80 9.69 -29.04 -0.48
CA TYR A 80 8.95 -27.84 -0.80
C TYR A 80 7.78 -27.68 0.18
N HIS A 81 7.80 -26.63 0.98
CA HIS A 81 6.62 -26.21 1.74
C HIS A 81 5.89 -25.15 0.94
N PRO A 82 4.63 -25.39 0.52
CA PRO A 82 3.82 -24.29 0.01
C PRO A 82 3.72 -23.23 1.10
N PHE A 83 3.80 -21.96 0.70
CA PHE A 83 3.60 -20.85 1.61
C PHE A 83 2.20 -21.00 2.24
N GLU A 84 2.13 -21.06 3.57
CA GLU A 84 0.85 -20.95 4.26
C GLU A 84 0.29 -19.56 3.97
N GLN A 85 -1.01 -19.48 3.65
CA GLN A 85 -1.63 -18.22 3.32
C GLN A 85 -1.45 -17.25 4.50
N PRO A 86 -0.79 -16.09 4.30
CA PRO A 86 -0.57 -15.16 5.39
C PRO A 86 -1.93 -14.64 5.87
N SER A 87 -2.05 -14.38 7.17
CA SER A 87 -3.28 -13.80 7.75
C SER A 87 -3.64 -12.43 7.13
N ALA A 88 -2.68 -11.77 6.49
CA ALA A 88 -2.89 -10.58 5.68
C ALA A 88 -3.85 -10.84 4.51
N ALA A 89 -3.77 -12.01 3.87
CA ALA A 89 -4.65 -12.36 2.77
C ALA A 89 -6.12 -12.39 3.21
N ALA A 90 -6.42 -12.89 4.42
CA ALA A 90 -7.78 -12.88 4.96
C ALA A 90 -8.35 -11.46 5.15
N ARG A 91 -7.49 -10.46 5.38
CA ARG A 91 -7.91 -9.05 5.50
C ARG A 91 -8.15 -8.42 4.13
N THR A 92 -7.32 -8.74 3.15
CA THR A 92 -7.51 -8.34 1.76
C THR A 92 -8.78 -8.98 1.19
N GLU A 93 -8.98 -10.28 1.39
CA GLU A 93 -10.21 -11.00 1.00
C GLU A 93 -11.46 -10.38 1.63
N ALA A 94 -11.42 -10.07 2.93
CA ALA A 94 -12.54 -9.41 3.59
C ALA A 94 -12.83 -8.02 2.99
N PHE A 95 -11.79 -7.24 2.65
CA PHE A 95 -11.98 -5.94 2.01
C PHE A 95 -12.57 -6.07 0.60
N GLU A 96 -12.06 -7.00 -0.21
CA GLU A 96 -12.57 -7.28 -1.55
C GLU A 96 -14.03 -7.75 -1.50
N GLU A 97 -14.39 -8.62 -0.55
CA GLU A 97 -15.77 -9.09 -0.38
C GLU A 97 -16.71 -7.94 0.02
N ILE A 98 -16.27 -7.00 0.87
CA ILE A 98 -17.05 -5.78 1.17
C ILE A 98 -17.31 -4.97 -0.12
N MET A 99 -16.31 -4.85 -1.00
CA MET A 99 -16.48 -4.16 -2.28
C MET A 99 -17.39 -4.91 -3.24
N VAL A 100 -17.34 -6.24 -3.27
CA VAL A 100 -18.28 -7.08 -4.05
C VAL A 100 -19.71 -6.85 -3.59
N ILE A 101 -19.95 -6.84 -2.28
CA ILE A 101 -21.27 -6.58 -1.68
C ILE A 101 -21.76 -5.19 -2.10
N PHE A 102 -20.96 -4.14 -1.93
CA PHE A 102 -21.35 -2.77 -2.27
C PHE A 102 -21.55 -2.53 -3.77
N ASN A 103 -20.81 -3.25 -4.62
CA ASN A 103 -21.03 -3.20 -6.07
C ASN A 103 -22.32 -3.91 -6.50
N ALA A 104 -22.78 -4.90 -5.75
CA ALA A 104 -24.04 -5.58 -6.01
C ALA A 104 -25.25 -4.78 -5.50
N GLY A 105 -25.11 -4.08 -4.37
CA GLY A 105 -26.18 -3.30 -3.76
C GLY A 105 -25.73 -2.50 -2.54
N LEU A 106 -26.52 -1.46 -2.22
CA LEU A 106 -26.27 -0.57 -1.07
C LEU A 106 -27.49 -0.47 -0.15
N THR A 107 -28.24 -1.56 -0.01
CA THR A 107 -29.37 -1.65 0.91
C THR A 107 -28.89 -1.83 2.36
N PRO A 108 -29.74 -1.59 3.37
CA PRO A 108 -29.41 -1.88 4.76
C PRO A 108 -28.92 -3.32 5.02
N THR A 109 -29.44 -4.29 4.28
CA THR A 109 -28.99 -5.69 4.34
C THR A 109 -27.57 -5.84 3.80
N ASP A 110 -27.22 -5.12 2.73
CA ASP A 110 -25.87 -5.14 2.16
C ASP A 110 -24.86 -4.54 3.14
N PHE A 111 -25.21 -3.45 3.84
CA PHE A 111 -24.39 -2.91 4.93
C PHE A 111 -24.24 -3.86 6.12
N THR A 112 -25.24 -4.72 6.38
CA THR A 112 -25.14 -5.76 7.40
C THR A 112 -24.16 -6.84 6.97
N ALA A 113 -24.30 -7.35 5.74
CA ALA A 113 -23.39 -8.34 5.18
C ALA A 113 -21.94 -7.83 5.10
N ALA A 114 -21.74 -6.58 4.68
CA ALA A 114 -20.42 -5.94 4.66
C ALA A 114 -19.83 -5.78 6.07
N ARG A 115 -20.65 -5.46 7.07
CA ARG A 115 -20.19 -5.36 8.47
C ARG A 115 -19.74 -6.72 9.00
N ASP A 116 -20.42 -7.80 8.63
CA ASP A 116 -20.04 -9.15 9.03
C ASP A 116 -18.63 -9.52 8.53
N GLN A 117 -18.28 -9.13 7.29
CA GLN A 117 -16.93 -9.30 6.74
C GLN A 117 -15.89 -8.45 7.49
N TYR A 118 -16.21 -7.18 7.78
CA TYR A 118 -15.33 -6.28 8.54
C TYR A 118 -15.01 -6.81 9.95
N SER A 119 -16.01 -7.42 10.60
CA SER A 119 -15.94 -7.91 11.98
C SER A 119 -15.50 -9.38 12.10
N LEU A 120 -14.98 -10.00 11.04
CA LEU A 120 -14.45 -11.36 11.11
C LEU A 120 -13.37 -11.48 12.21
N PRO A 121 -13.31 -12.61 12.95
CA PRO A 121 -12.28 -12.84 13.95
C PRO A 121 -10.87 -12.69 13.36
N GLN A 122 -10.02 -11.89 14.01
CA GLN A 122 -8.67 -11.54 13.50
C GLN A 122 -8.64 -10.83 12.14
N GLY A 123 -9.79 -10.33 11.67
CA GLY A 123 -9.94 -9.56 10.45
C GLY A 123 -9.61 -8.08 10.61
N LEU A 124 -10.23 -7.26 9.75
CA LEU A 124 -10.00 -5.82 9.63
C LEU A 124 -10.22 -5.09 10.96
N GLU A 125 -11.37 -5.30 11.61
CA GLU A 125 -11.72 -4.59 12.85
C GLU A 125 -10.71 -4.80 13.97
N SER A 126 -10.28 -6.06 14.16
CA SER A 126 -9.31 -6.43 15.20
C SER A 126 -8.04 -5.60 15.06
N ARG A 127 -7.46 -5.56 13.86
CA ARG A 127 -6.22 -4.82 13.59
C ARG A 127 -6.43 -3.31 13.67
N LEU A 128 -7.53 -2.82 13.11
CA LEU A 128 -7.83 -1.40 13.06
C LEU A 128 -7.95 -0.79 14.45
N SER A 129 -8.57 -1.51 15.39
CA SER A 129 -8.74 -1.06 16.79
C SER A 129 -7.43 -0.84 17.56
N ARG A 130 -6.30 -1.30 17.02
CA ARG A 130 -4.96 -1.16 17.61
C ARG A 130 -3.94 -0.54 16.64
N ARG A 131 -4.37 -0.06 15.47
CA ARG A 131 -3.46 0.41 14.43
C ARG A 131 -2.87 1.77 14.81
N GLU A 132 -1.54 1.83 14.74
CA GLU A 132 -0.76 3.04 14.92
C GLU A 132 -0.40 3.67 13.58
N ASP A 133 -0.29 4.99 13.59
CA ASP A 133 0.31 5.79 12.52
C ASP A 133 1.76 6.13 12.89
N VAL A 134 2.69 5.47 12.20
CA VAL A 134 4.13 5.54 12.48
C VAL A 134 4.79 6.82 11.95
N HIS A 135 4.05 7.68 11.24
CA HIS A 135 4.52 9.00 10.87
C HIS A 135 4.59 9.94 12.09
N TYR A 136 3.88 9.61 13.17
CA TYR A 136 3.92 10.35 14.43
C TYR A 136 4.89 9.70 15.42
N PRO A 137 5.49 10.49 16.35
CA PRO A 137 6.41 9.95 17.34
C PRO A 137 5.84 8.77 18.14
N ASN A 138 6.72 7.85 18.53
CA ASN A 138 6.36 6.77 19.45
C ASN A 138 5.84 7.35 20.77
N ILE A 139 4.92 6.63 21.42
CA ILE A 139 4.53 6.90 22.80
C ILE A 139 5.79 6.76 23.67
N PRO A 140 6.13 7.74 24.52
CA PRO A 140 7.31 7.68 25.37
C PRO A 140 7.31 6.42 26.23
N GLU A 141 8.45 5.72 26.33
CA GLU A 141 8.57 4.47 27.08
C GLU A 141 8.12 4.62 28.55
N SER A 142 8.34 5.79 29.15
CA SER A 142 7.89 6.11 30.52
C SER A 142 6.37 6.18 30.69
N GLU A 143 5.64 6.31 29.60
CA GLU A 143 4.18 6.43 29.57
C GLU A 143 3.50 5.15 29.06
N GLN A 144 4.25 4.24 28.43
CA GLN A 144 3.73 2.98 27.93
C GLN A 144 3.23 2.09 29.07
N ASP A 145 2.19 1.30 28.79
CA ASP A 145 1.74 0.25 29.69
C ASP A 145 2.70 -0.94 29.59
N ALA A 146 3.38 -1.25 30.70
CA ALA A 146 4.37 -2.33 30.76
C ALA A 146 3.78 -3.74 30.57
N GLY A 147 2.46 -3.90 30.68
CA GLY A 147 1.75 -5.15 30.41
C GLY A 147 1.33 -5.31 28.94
N VAL A 148 1.58 -4.32 28.10
CA VAL A 148 1.20 -4.30 26.68
C VAL A 148 2.46 -4.28 25.82
N GLU A 149 2.46 -5.01 24.71
CA GLU A 149 3.58 -5.01 23.76
C GLU A 149 3.77 -3.60 23.15
N PHE A 150 5.01 -3.26 22.78
CA PHE A 150 5.36 -1.91 22.35
C PHE A 150 4.56 -1.44 21.12
N ASP A 151 4.12 -2.37 20.27
CA ASP A 151 3.37 -2.16 19.03
C ASP A 151 1.84 -2.30 19.21
N LYS A 152 1.38 -2.42 20.46
CA LYS A 152 -0.04 -2.58 20.82
C LYS A 152 -0.50 -1.53 21.83
N GLN A 153 0.31 -0.50 22.09
CA GLN A 153 0.04 0.53 23.09
C GLN A 153 -1.27 1.30 22.81
N CYS A 154 -1.70 1.41 21.56
CA CYS A 154 -2.99 2.02 21.20
C CYS A 154 -4.23 1.20 21.60
N THR A 155 -4.07 0.00 22.16
CA THR A 155 -5.15 -0.74 22.82
C THR A 155 -5.52 -0.15 24.18
N VAL A 156 -4.63 0.64 24.79
CA VAL A 156 -4.84 1.30 26.08
C VAL A 156 -5.64 2.59 25.89
N LEU A 157 -6.80 2.69 26.56
CA LEU A 157 -7.73 3.82 26.43
C LEU A 157 -7.06 5.17 26.71
N GLU A 158 -6.29 5.25 27.79
CA GLU A 158 -5.64 6.49 28.22
C GLU A 158 -4.61 6.95 27.18
N LEU A 159 -3.83 6.00 26.62
CA LEU A 159 -2.81 6.29 25.61
C LEU A 159 -3.40 6.75 24.28
N ARG A 160 -4.49 6.14 23.82
CA ARG A 160 -5.12 6.57 22.56
C ARG A 160 -5.77 7.95 22.70
N GLU A 161 -6.30 8.30 23.86
CA GLU A 161 -6.84 9.64 24.12
C GLU A 161 -5.74 10.70 24.21
N GLN A 162 -4.60 10.35 24.80
CA GLN A 162 -3.45 11.25 24.92
C GLN A 162 -2.68 11.41 23.60
N TYR A 163 -2.62 10.35 22.79
CA TYR A 163 -1.86 10.29 21.53
C TYR A 163 -2.76 9.95 20.32
N PRO A 164 -3.79 10.77 20.01
CA PRO A 164 -4.78 10.43 19.00
C PRO A 164 -4.22 10.39 17.57
N ASP A 165 -3.16 11.14 17.30
CA ASP A 165 -2.49 11.13 16.00
C ASP A 165 -1.69 9.83 15.80
N ARG A 166 -0.97 9.39 16.84
CA ARG A 166 -0.27 8.10 16.83
C ARG A 166 -1.26 6.94 16.82
N CYS A 167 -2.35 7.03 17.55
CA CYS A 167 -3.40 6.00 17.61
C CYS A 167 -4.51 6.23 16.58
N ALA A 168 -4.13 6.53 15.34
CA ALA A 168 -5.06 6.89 14.27
C ALA A 168 -6.14 5.83 14.01
N GLY A 169 -5.79 4.54 14.08
CA GLY A 169 -6.73 3.43 13.91
C GLY A 169 -7.97 3.57 14.80
N PRO A 170 -7.84 3.45 16.14
CA PRO A 170 -8.96 3.59 17.04
C PRO A 170 -9.53 5.01 17.15
N MET A 171 -8.71 6.06 17.00
CA MET A 171 -9.14 7.43 17.32
C MET A 171 -9.69 8.22 16.12
N LYS A 172 -9.31 7.85 14.90
CA LYS A 172 -9.70 8.59 13.69
C LYS A 172 -10.44 7.70 12.70
N ILE A 173 -9.95 6.50 12.45
CA ILE A 173 -10.47 5.62 11.40
C ILE A 173 -11.71 4.85 11.89
N GLN A 174 -11.61 4.22 13.06
CA GLN A 174 -12.69 3.37 13.59
C GLN A 174 -14.02 4.11 13.76
N PRO A 175 -14.05 5.37 14.27
CA PRO A 175 -15.29 6.12 14.37
C PRO A 175 -15.96 6.37 13.01
N ILE A 176 -15.18 6.59 11.94
CA ILE A 176 -15.70 6.80 10.58
C ILE A 176 -16.39 5.53 10.08
N ILE A 177 -15.73 4.38 10.24
CA ILE A 177 -16.23 3.08 9.78
C ILE A 177 -17.49 2.70 10.56
N ASN A 178 -17.45 2.79 11.89
CA ASN A 178 -18.58 2.42 12.74
C ASN A 178 -19.80 3.28 12.44
N GLN A 179 -19.63 4.60 12.35
CA GLN A 179 -20.74 5.49 12.01
C GLN A 179 -21.30 5.21 10.62
N ALA A 180 -20.44 4.95 9.62
CA ALA A 180 -20.90 4.66 8.26
C ALA A 180 -21.66 3.33 8.16
N PHE A 181 -21.23 2.29 8.88
CA PHE A 181 -21.99 1.04 8.97
C PHE A 181 -23.31 1.24 9.70
N ASP A 182 -23.31 1.93 10.85
CA ASP A 182 -24.53 2.21 11.62
C ASP A 182 -25.54 2.99 10.78
N ASP A 183 -25.10 4.03 10.08
CA ASP A 183 -25.95 4.82 9.19
C ASP A 183 -26.50 3.97 8.04
N GLY A 184 -25.64 3.18 7.38
CA GLY A 184 -26.03 2.30 6.27
C GLY A 184 -27.05 1.22 6.69
N GLN A 185 -26.82 0.56 7.81
CA GLN A 185 -27.72 -0.48 8.36
C GLN A 185 -29.08 0.08 8.80
N ASN A 186 -29.14 1.36 9.19
CA ASN A 186 -30.38 2.02 9.57
C ASN A 186 -31.05 2.78 8.41
N GLY A 187 -30.46 2.75 7.19
CA GLY A 187 -30.96 3.50 6.05
C GLY A 187 -30.90 5.02 6.23
N VAL A 188 -29.94 5.51 7.01
CA VAL A 188 -29.73 6.92 7.31
C VAL A 188 -28.72 7.52 6.34
N GLY A 189 -29.06 8.66 5.75
CA GLY A 189 -28.18 9.39 4.82
C GLY A 189 -28.14 8.80 3.42
N ASP A 190 -27.12 9.19 2.65
CA ASP A 190 -26.89 8.67 1.30
C ASP A 190 -26.09 7.36 1.39
N PRO A 191 -26.63 6.22 0.91
CA PRO A 191 -25.94 4.94 0.97
C PRO A 191 -24.63 4.92 0.19
N MET A 192 -24.51 5.69 -0.91
CA MET A 192 -23.26 5.79 -1.65
C MET A 192 -22.17 6.50 -0.83
N VAL A 193 -22.55 7.54 -0.09
CA VAL A 193 -21.64 8.26 0.81
C VAL A 193 -21.20 7.36 1.97
N ASN A 194 -22.09 6.56 2.54
CA ASN A 194 -21.75 5.64 3.61
C ASN A 194 -20.81 4.52 3.12
N ALA A 195 -21.06 3.96 1.95
CA ALA A 195 -20.16 2.97 1.33
C ALA A 195 -18.77 3.57 1.05
N ALA A 196 -18.71 4.78 0.47
CA ALA A 196 -17.46 5.48 0.21
C ALA A 196 -16.67 5.80 1.50
N LYS A 197 -17.36 6.12 2.61
CA LYS A 197 -16.71 6.30 3.92
C LYS A 197 -16.09 5.00 4.43
N VAL A 198 -16.80 3.88 4.30
CA VAL A 198 -16.28 2.55 4.69
C VAL A 198 -15.04 2.21 3.84
N GLU A 199 -15.16 2.32 2.51
CA GLU A 199 -14.06 2.04 1.57
C GLU A 199 -12.85 2.93 1.85
N GLY A 200 -13.04 4.25 1.92
CA GLY A 200 -11.96 5.21 2.11
C GLY A 200 -11.27 5.05 3.47
N ALA A 201 -12.03 4.75 4.53
CA ALA A 201 -11.46 4.53 5.85
C ALA A 201 -10.69 3.20 5.93
N ILE A 202 -11.19 2.12 5.32
CA ILE A 202 -10.45 0.86 5.24
C ILE A 202 -9.19 1.03 4.39
N THR A 203 -9.26 1.77 3.28
CA THR A 203 -8.09 2.09 2.45
C THR A 203 -7.02 2.86 3.24
N TRP A 204 -7.43 3.84 4.06
CA TRP A 204 -6.52 4.54 4.95
C TRP A 204 -5.89 3.59 5.99
N PHE A 205 -6.68 2.69 6.57
CA PHE A 205 -6.15 1.66 7.47
C PHE A 205 -5.13 0.75 6.79
N LEU A 206 -5.39 0.29 5.56
CA LEU A 206 -4.48 -0.56 4.79
C LEU A 206 -3.17 0.18 4.48
N TYR A 207 -3.24 1.45 4.09
CA TYR A 207 -2.06 2.31 3.91
C TYR A 207 -1.19 2.38 5.18
N LEU A 208 -1.80 2.68 6.34
CA LEU A 208 -1.06 2.72 7.61
C LEU A 208 -0.50 1.35 8.00
N SER A 209 -1.22 0.28 7.68
CA SER A 209 -0.80 -1.10 7.99
C SER A 209 0.48 -1.45 7.25
N VAL A 210 0.53 -1.27 5.93
CA VAL A 210 1.72 -1.56 5.13
C VAL A 210 2.96 -0.81 5.66
N ILE A 211 2.81 0.48 5.97
CA ILE A 211 3.94 1.29 6.46
C ILE A 211 4.39 0.84 7.85
N LYS A 212 3.44 0.59 8.78
CA LYS A 212 3.79 0.12 10.14
C LYS A 212 4.53 -1.21 10.09
N GLU A 213 4.01 -2.17 9.31
CA GLU A 213 4.63 -3.49 9.20
C GLU A 213 6.04 -3.41 8.59
N ALA A 214 6.22 -2.61 7.53
CA ALA A 214 7.52 -2.37 6.90
C ALA A 214 8.52 -1.68 7.86
N THR A 215 8.04 -0.89 8.81
CA THR A 215 8.90 -0.12 9.74
C THR A 215 9.28 -0.93 10.98
N PHE A 216 8.37 -1.73 11.53
CA PHE A 216 8.53 -2.33 12.87
C PHE A 216 8.39 -3.84 12.94
N SER A 217 7.67 -4.49 12.02
CA SER A 217 7.10 -5.82 12.29
C SER A 217 7.46 -6.90 11.26
N CYS A 218 8.05 -6.56 10.11
CA CYS A 218 8.51 -7.55 9.12
C CYS A 218 10.05 -7.62 8.96
N PRO A 219 10.83 -7.97 10.01
CA PRO A 219 12.22 -8.39 9.84
C PRO A 219 12.30 -9.80 9.21
N PRO A 220 13.42 -10.17 8.56
CA PRO A 220 13.46 -11.23 7.54
C PRO A 220 13.40 -12.70 8.04
N ALA A 221 13.03 -13.02 9.28
CA ALA A 221 13.18 -14.40 9.79
C ALA A 221 11.94 -15.07 10.41
N ASP A 222 11.06 -14.38 11.13
CA ASP A 222 10.09 -15.09 12.03
C ASP A 222 8.61 -14.67 11.89
N TYR A 223 8.25 -13.80 10.94
CA TYR A 223 6.89 -13.21 10.86
C TYR A 223 6.14 -13.46 9.54
N SER A 224 6.47 -14.55 8.82
CA SER A 224 5.92 -14.85 7.49
C SER A 224 4.39 -14.95 7.40
N GLY A 225 3.68 -15.07 8.52
CA GLY A 225 2.21 -15.20 8.56
C GLY A 225 1.40 -13.97 8.99
N ASP A 226 2.00 -12.93 9.58
CA ASP A 226 1.25 -11.77 10.14
C ASP A 226 1.66 -10.40 9.58
N CYS A 227 2.39 -10.42 8.46
CA CYS A 227 2.83 -9.22 7.75
C CYS A 227 1.76 -8.73 6.78
N ASP A 228 1.08 -7.62 7.09
CA ASP A 228 0.17 -6.92 6.15
C ASP A 228 0.89 -6.42 4.89
N ALA A 229 2.21 -6.27 4.93
CA ALA A 229 3.01 -5.89 3.76
C ALA A 229 3.32 -7.08 2.82
N ALA A 230 2.93 -8.31 3.18
CA ALA A 230 3.24 -9.51 2.41
C ALA A 230 2.19 -9.84 1.33
N TRP A 231 1.06 -9.12 1.27
CA TRP A 231 -0.05 -9.37 0.36
C TRP A 231 -0.72 -8.05 -0.04
#